data_AF-A0A349XTW2-F1
#
_entry.id   AF-A0A349XTW2-F1
#
_cell.length_a   1.000
_cell.length_b   1.000
_cell.length_c   1.000
_cell.angle_alpha   90.00
_cell.angle_beta   90.00
_cell.angle_gamma   90.00
#
_symmetry.space_group_name_H-M   'P 1'
#
loop_
_entity.id
_entity.type
_entity.pdbx_description
1 polymer ?
#
loop_
_entity_poly.entity_id
_entity_poly.type
_entity_poly.pdbx_seq_one_letter_code
_entity_poly.pdbx_strand_id
1 'polypeptide(L)'
;MTMTANANDDVFVLDGELLHTEPVTGSWFMRPVEAMAAILLALMIGLLLLGVTSRYALHLPIVWIDETASLCFLWFAMLGAAIAIDRSEHLRLTLFLNMFPQRFLDYINSLALVLVATFLAAIIKPAIEYAIEEWVVTSAALNIPMTFRAAALPFGASLMLLLVMNNLFRRERLRDIVAAIVTVAVAAGLLFLASPTLESFGNFNLAIFLGLFVAVFLALGVPIAFCFGLGTLSYLTFTTWVPMIVMVGRMDEGMSGI
;
A
#
# COMPACT_ATOMS: atom_id res chain seq x y z
N MET A 1 -23.62 -47.96 43.69
CA MET A 1 -24.38 -46.72 43.85
C MET A 1 -23.43 -45.65 44.37
N THR A 2 -22.74 -44.99 43.44
CA THR A 2 -22.10 -43.67 43.56
C THR A 2 -21.74 -43.27 42.13
N MET A 3 -22.68 -42.60 41.46
CA MET A 3 -22.44 -41.82 40.26
C MET A 3 -21.81 -40.50 40.69
N THR A 4 -20.63 -40.16 40.17
CA THR A 4 -20.39 -38.83 39.58
C THR A 4 -19.48 -39.03 38.36
N ALA A 5 -19.86 -38.37 37.27
CA ALA A 5 -19.39 -38.65 35.93
C ALA A 5 -17.93 -38.25 35.73
N ASN A 6 -17.17 -39.13 35.08
CA ASN A 6 -15.96 -38.80 34.38
C ASN A 6 -16.37 -38.15 33.05
N ALA A 7 -15.97 -36.91 32.82
CA ALA A 7 -16.13 -36.21 31.54
C ALA A 7 -14.82 -35.48 31.25
N ASN A 8 -14.07 -36.05 30.31
CA ASN A 8 -13.13 -35.31 29.48
C ASN A 8 -13.81 -34.06 28.90
N ASP A 9 -13.00 -33.05 28.66
CA ASP A 9 -13.28 -31.79 27.96
C ASP A 9 -13.88 -30.69 28.84
N ASP A 10 -13.03 -29.71 29.14
CA ASP A 10 -13.31 -28.26 29.26
C ASP A 10 -12.30 -27.55 30.20
N VAL A 11 -11.01 -27.81 30.02
CA VAL A 11 -9.97 -26.90 30.53
C VAL A 11 -9.61 -25.94 29.41
N PHE A 12 -10.39 -24.87 29.29
CA PHE A 12 -10.00 -23.69 28.51
C PHE A 12 -8.89 -22.98 29.29
N VAL A 13 -7.66 -23.48 29.16
CA VAL A 13 -6.46 -22.78 29.60
C VAL A 13 -6.30 -21.59 28.66
N LEU A 14 -6.81 -20.43 29.08
CA LEU A 14 -6.31 -19.16 28.57
C LEU A 14 -4.90 -19.01 29.11
N ASP A 15 -3.93 -19.57 28.38
CA ASP A 15 -2.53 -19.30 28.61
C ASP A 15 -2.36 -17.78 28.49
N GLY A 16 -2.24 -17.13 29.64
CA GLY A 16 -1.76 -15.78 29.81
C GLY A 16 -0.28 -15.68 29.45
N GLU A 17 0.10 -16.23 28.30
CA GLU A 17 1.29 -15.77 27.60
C GLU A 17 0.99 -14.34 27.17
N LEU A 18 1.47 -13.42 28.00
CA LEU A 18 1.89 -12.11 27.54
C LEU A 18 2.64 -12.33 26.23
N LEU A 19 1.97 -12.06 25.10
CA LEU A 19 2.59 -11.91 23.79
C LEU A 19 3.52 -10.70 23.86
N HIS A 20 4.64 -10.85 24.57
CA HIS A 20 5.88 -10.22 24.18
C HIS A 20 6.29 -10.89 22.88
N THR A 21 5.53 -10.59 21.81
CA THR A 21 6.12 -10.59 20.48
C THR A 21 7.28 -9.62 20.62
N GLU A 22 8.50 -10.14 20.67
CA GLU A 22 9.66 -9.26 20.60
C GLU A 22 9.41 -8.33 19.41
N PRO A 23 9.54 -7.01 19.60
CA PRO A 23 9.24 -6.08 18.52
C PRO A 23 10.08 -6.54 17.34
N VAL A 24 9.41 -6.98 16.27
CA VAL A 24 10.06 -7.48 15.05
C VAL A 24 10.95 -6.34 14.58
N THR A 25 12.21 -6.42 14.96
CA THR A 25 13.12 -5.29 14.80
C THR A 25 13.41 -5.28 13.31
N GLY A 26 12.99 -4.21 12.63
CA GLY A 26 13.21 -4.06 11.20
C GLY A 26 14.67 -4.30 10.84
N SER A 27 14.92 -4.66 9.58
CA SER A 27 16.29 -4.88 9.12
C SER A 27 17.19 -3.68 9.50
N TRP A 28 18.47 -3.91 9.84
CA TRP A 28 19.37 -2.81 10.27
C TRP A 28 19.40 -1.62 9.29
N PHE A 29 19.12 -1.90 8.01
CA PHE A 29 19.01 -0.92 6.93
C PHE A 29 17.78 0.01 7.03
N MET A 30 16.70 -0.42 7.69
CA MET A 30 15.45 0.33 7.83
C MET A 30 15.39 1.24 9.06
N ARG A 31 16.32 1.10 10.01
CA ARG A 31 16.42 1.98 11.20
C ARG A 31 16.36 3.49 10.90
N PRO A 32 17.06 4.04 9.89
CA PRO A 32 16.94 5.47 9.57
C PRO A 32 15.55 5.83 9.04
N VAL A 33 14.90 4.94 8.29
CA VAL A 33 13.54 5.14 7.77
C VAL A 33 12.53 5.13 8.91
N GLU A 34 12.66 4.19 9.84
CA GLU A 34 11.83 4.11 11.05
C GLU A 34 11.99 5.35 11.94
N ALA A 35 13.24 5.82 12.13
CA ALA A 35 13.51 7.05 12.89
C ALA A 35 12.89 8.28 12.21
N MET A 36 13.02 8.40 10.89
CA MET A 36 12.41 9.48 10.12
C MET A 36 10.88 9.46 10.23
N ALA A 37 10.26 8.29 10.07
CA ALA A 37 8.81 8.13 10.22
C ALA A 37 8.35 8.50 11.64
N ALA A 38 9.07 8.09 12.68
CA ALA A 38 8.76 8.44 14.07
C ALA A 38 8.88 9.96 14.33
N ILE A 39 9.90 10.61 13.77
CA ILE A 39 10.07 12.07 13.87
C ILE A 39 8.91 12.80 13.18
N LEU A 40 8.55 12.38 11.96
CA LEU A 40 7.44 12.97 11.21
C LEU A 40 6.11 12.79 11.94
N LEU A 41 5.87 11.61 12.52
CA LEU A 41 4.67 11.34 13.33
C LEU A 41 4.62 12.24 14.57
N ALA A 42 5.70 12.34 15.33
CA ALA A 42 5.77 13.18 16.52
C ALA A 42 5.58 14.67 16.18
N LEU A 43 6.20 15.12 15.08
CA LEU A 43 6.08 16.48 14.59
C LEU A 43 4.64 16.78 14.13
N MET A 44 4.01 15.86 13.38
CA MET A 44 2.61 15.99 12.96
C MET A 44 1.68 16.10 14.17
N ILE A 45 1.84 15.22 15.18
CA ILE A 45 1.03 15.27 16.41
C ILE A 45 1.24 16.61 17.13
N GLY A 46 2.49 17.08 17.25
CA GLY A 46 2.80 18.37 17.87
C GLY A 46 2.17 19.55 17.13
N LEU A 47 2.20 19.54 15.80
CA LEU A 47 1.56 20.55 14.95
C LEU A 47 0.05 20.55 15.14
N LEU A 48 -0.60 19.39 15.07
CA LEU A 48 -2.06 19.30 15.25
C LEU A 48 -2.50 19.77 16.64
N LEU A 49 -1.75 19.37 17.69
CA LEU A 49 -2.01 19.86 19.06
C LEU A 49 -1.85 21.38 19.15
N LEU A 50 -0.77 21.94 18.58
CA LEU A 50 -0.56 23.37 18.53
C LEU A 50 -1.67 24.09 17.76
N GLY A 51 -2.14 23.53 16.64
CA GLY A 51 -3.24 24.05 15.84
C GLY A 51 -4.55 24.11 16.63
N VAL A 52 -4.90 23.01 17.30
CA VAL A 52 -6.07 22.92 18.18
C VAL A 52 -5.95 23.91 19.34
N THR A 53 -4.81 23.94 20.05
CA THR A 53 -4.60 24.89 21.15
C THR A 53 -4.67 26.35 20.68
N SER A 54 -4.05 26.69 19.55
CA SER A 54 -4.08 28.06 19.01
C SER A 54 -5.50 28.48 18.62
N ARG A 55 -6.26 27.57 18.03
CA ARG A 55 -7.63 27.83 17.60
C ARG A 55 -8.59 28.01 18.78
N TYR A 56 -8.53 27.13 19.78
CA TYR A 56 -9.51 27.11 20.88
C TYR A 56 -9.08 27.91 22.12
N ALA A 57 -7.78 27.98 22.42
CA ALA A 57 -7.29 28.75 23.58
C ALA A 57 -6.94 30.19 23.20
N LEU A 58 -6.23 30.39 22.07
CA LEU A 58 -5.71 31.71 21.67
C LEU A 58 -6.63 32.45 20.69
N HIS A 59 -7.69 31.82 20.19
CA HIS A 59 -8.62 32.37 19.18
C HIS A 59 -7.92 32.91 17.92
N LEU A 60 -6.71 32.40 17.62
CA LEU A 60 -5.86 32.79 16.51
C LEU A 60 -5.60 31.56 15.64
N PRO A 61 -6.36 31.33 14.57
CA PRO A 61 -6.17 30.17 13.70
C PRO A 61 -4.90 30.33 12.86
N ILE A 62 -3.97 29.39 13.01
CA ILE A 62 -2.71 29.37 12.28
C ILE A 62 -2.84 28.44 11.08
N VAL A 63 -3.12 29.01 9.90
CA VAL A 63 -3.46 28.26 8.68
C VAL A 63 -2.32 27.37 8.17
N TRP A 64 -1.06 27.76 8.41
CA TRP A 64 0.10 27.00 7.92
C TRP A 64 0.28 25.64 8.62
N ILE A 65 -0.30 25.46 9.82
CA ILE A 65 -0.21 24.21 10.58
C ILE A 65 -0.89 23.06 9.84
N ASP A 66 -2.09 23.30 9.30
CA ASP A 66 -2.86 22.28 8.59
C ASP A 66 -2.11 21.81 7.33
N GLU A 67 -1.53 22.74 6.57
CA GLU A 67 -0.74 22.42 5.38
C GLU A 67 0.55 21.64 5.70
N THR A 68 1.23 21.99 6.80
CA THR A 68 2.46 21.33 7.23
C THR A 68 2.16 19.95 7.79
N ALA A 69 1.09 19.79 8.56
CA ALA A 69 0.64 18.50 9.07
C ALA A 69 0.30 17.56 7.91
N SER A 70 -0.41 18.03 6.88
CA SER A 70 -0.72 17.28 5.66
C SER A 70 0.56 16.84 4.91
N LEU A 71 1.56 17.73 4.78
CA LEU A 71 2.87 17.38 4.19
C LEU A 71 3.57 16.29 5.00
N CYS A 72 3.66 16.44 6.33
CA CYS A 72 4.29 15.46 7.20
C CYS A 72 3.56 14.12 7.20
N PHE A 73 2.22 14.15 7.14
CA PHE A 73 1.37 12.98 7.06
C PHE A 73 1.66 12.18 5.79
N LEU A 74 1.74 12.83 4.62
CA LEU A 74 1.97 12.12 3.37
C LEU A 74 3.35 11.43 3.37
N TRP A 75 4.40 12.13 3.81
CA TRP A 75 5.72 11.53 3.99
C TRP A 75 5.69 10.37 4.99
N PHE A 76 5.04 10.56 6.15
CA PHE A 76 4.88 9.52 7.16
C PHE A 76 4.14 8.30 6.60
N ALA A 77 3.03 8.48 5.90
CA ALA A 77 2.23 7.41 5.32
C ALA A 77 3.03 6.59 4.30
N MET A 78 3.77 7.27 3.43
CA MET A 78 4.61 6.61 2.42
C MET A 78 5.79 5.85 3.04
N LEU A 79 6.45 6.40 4.06
CA LEU A 79 7.49 5.70 4.81
C LEU A 79 6.93 4.54 5.64
N GLY A 80 5.78 4.74 6.29
CA GLY A 80 5.07 3.74 7.06
C GLY A 80 4.66 2.54 6.21
N ALA A 81 4.19 2.79 4.99
CA ALA A 81 3.90 1.74 4.02
C ALA A 81 5.16 0.92 3.66
N ALA A 82 6.32 1.57 3.50
CA ALA A 82 7.59 0.87 3.27
C ALA A 82 8.01 0.02 4.49
N ILE A 83 7.86 0.54 5.71
CA ILE A 83 8.15 -0.21 6.94
C ILE A 83 7.22 -1.43 7.05
N ALA A 84 5.94 -1.29 6.70
CA ALA A 84 5.00 -2.40 6.67
C ALA A 84 5.41 -3.50 5.66
N ILE A 85 6.00 -3.12 4.50
CA ILE A 85 6.57 -4.08 3.54
C ILE A 85 7.74 -4.83 4.15
N ASP A 86 8.69 -4.13 4.79
CA ASP A 86 9.88 -4.75 5.38
C ASP A 86 9.49 -5.79 6.44
N ARG A 87 8.54 -5.44 7.31
CA ARG A 87 8.08 -6.31 8.41
C ARG A 87 7.13 -7.41 7.97
N SER A 88 6.76 -7.46 6.69
CA SER A 88 5.72 -8.38 6.17
C SER A 88 4.37 -8.24 6.91
N GLU A 89 4.11 -7.08 7.51
CA GLU A 89 2.89 -6.75 8.24
C GLU A 89 1.76 -6.28 7.32
N HIS A 90 1.92 -6.45 6.00
CA HIS A 90 0.86 -6.14 5.06
C HIS A 90 -0.40 -6.92 5.41
N LEU A 91 -1.50 -6.17 5.56
CA LEU A 91 -2.83 -6.73 5.78
C LEU A 91 -3.24 -7.52 4.52
N ARG A 92 -2.90 -8.80 4.53
CA ARG A 92 -3.13 -9.79 3.48
C ARG A 92 -4.31 -10.64 3.89
N LEU A 93 -5.25 -10.86 2.98
CA LEU A 93 -6.30 -11.84 3.24
C LEU A 93 -5.71 -13.25 3.10
N THR A 94 -5.46 -13.91 4.23
CA THR A 94 -4.92 -15.27 4.27
C THR A 94 -6.01 -16.35 4.22
N LEU A 95 -7.29 -15.98 4.36
CA LEU A 95 -8.43 -16.91 4.40
C LEU A 95 -8.47 -17.83 3.17
N PHE A 96 -8.26 -17.28 1.97
CA PHE A 96 -8.24 -18.07 0.74
C PHE A 96 -6.92 -18.82 0.51
N LEU A 97 -5.81 -18.31 1.03
CA LEU A 97 -4.51 -18.97 0.93
C LEU A 97 -4.51 -20.32 1.66
N ASN A 98 -5.17 -20.38 2.82
CA ASN A 98 -5.26 -21.61 3.62
C ASN A 98 -6.05 -22.74 2.96
N MET A 99 -6.76 -22.47 1.85
CA MET A 99 -7.47 -23.48 1.07
C MET A 99 -6.59 -24.16 0.03
N PHE A 100 -5.42 -23.60 -0.30
CA PHE A 100 -4.52 -24.15 -1.32
C PHE A 100 -3.52 -25.15 -0.75
N PRO A 101 -3.11 -26.17 -1.53
CA PRO A 101 -2.04 -27.07 -1.13
C PRO A 101 -0.71 -26.32 -0.96
N GLN A 102 0.11 -26.72 0.02
CA GLN A 102 1.40 -26.09 0.33
C GLN A 102 2.31 -25.85 -0.89
N ARG A 103 2.24 -26.74 -1.90
CA ARG A 103 3.05 -26.66 -3.13
C ARG A 103 2.71 -25.45 -4.01
N PHE A 104 1.48 -24.93 -3.93
CA PHE A 104 1.05 -23.75 -4.69
C PHE A 104 1.24 -22.45 -3.91
N LEU A 105 1.40 -22.52 -2.59
CA LEU A 105 1.58 -21.33 -1.75
C LEU A 105 2.84 -20.56 -2.10
N ASP A 106 3.96 -21.25 -2.32
CA ASP A 106 5.23 -20.62 -2.72
C ASP A 106 5.04 -19.83 -4.03
N TYR A 107 4.37 -20.44 -5.01
CA TYR A 107 4.06 -19.77 -6.28
C TYR A 107 3.09 -18.59 -6.12
N ILE A 108 2.03 -18.73 -5.32
CA ILE A 108 1.05 -17.65 -5.07
C ILE A 108 1.73 -16.48 -4.34
N ASN A 109 2.63 -16.76 -3.39
CA ASN A 109 3.41 -15.74 -2.70
C ASN A 109 4.32 -14.98 -3.66
N SER A 110 5.07 -15.69 -4.49
CA SER A 110 5.85 -15.12 -5.60
C SER A 110 4.99 -14.26 -6.52
N LEU A 111 3.82 -14.75 -6.93
CA LEU A 111 2.90 -14.03 -7.81
C LEU A 111 2.41 -12.73 -7.18
N ALA A 112 2.02 -12.77 -5.90
CA ALA A 112 1.56 -11.59 -5.19
C ALA A 112 2.67 -10.54 -5.06
N LEU A 113 3.91 -10.94 -4.77
CA LEU A 113 5.05 -10.01 -4.71
C LEU A 113 5.36 -9.41 -6.09
N VAL A 114 5.30 -10.20 -7.16
CA VAL A 114 5.49 -9.71 -8.53
C VAL A 114 4.38 -8.73 -8.94
N LEU A 115 3.14 -8.99 -8.56
CA LEU A 115 2.01 -8.07 -8.79
C LEU A 115 2.24 -6.72 -8.07
N VAL A 116 2.64 -6.75 -6.80
CA VAL A 116 2.99 -5.54 -6.04
C VAL A 116 4.17 -4.81 -6.69
N ALA A 117 5.22 -5.52 -7.08
CA ALA A 117 6.38 -4.93 -7.76
C ALA A 117 5.99 -4.29 -9.11
N THR A 118 5.10 -4.94 -9.87
CA THR A 118 4.60 -4.43 -11.15
C THR A 118 3.84 -3.13 -10.95
N PHE A 119 2.95 -3.09 -9.95
CA PHE A 119 2.22 -1.87 -9.59
C PHE A 119 3.16 -0.72 -9.20
N LEU A 120 4.10 -1.00 -8.28
CA LEU A 120 5.04 0.00 -7.80
C LEU A 120 5.95 0.52 -8.93
N ALA A 121 6.43 -0.36 -9.80
CA ALA A 121 7.22 0.05 -10.97
C ALA A 121 6.41 0.94 -11.93
N ALA A 122 5.13 0.60 -12.15
CA ALA A 122 4.27 1.34 -13.06
C ALA A 122 3.84 2.71 -12.51
N ILE A 123 3.70 2.86 -11.18
CA ILE A 123 3.27 4.13 -10.57
C ILE A 123 4.42 5.14 -10.39
N ILE A 124 5.68 4.71 -10.33
CA ILE A 124 6.82 5.61 -10.09
C ILE A 124 6.92 6.70 -11.16
N LYS A 125 6.81 6.36 -12.45
CA LYS A 125 6.91 7.36 -13.53
C LYS A 125 5.78 8.40 -13.45
N PRO A 126 4.49 8.01 -13.40
CA PRO A 126 3.39 8.96 -13.15
C PRO A 126 3.56 9.78 -11.87
N ALA A 127 4.14 9.20 -10.81
CA ALA A 127 4.37 9.90 -9.55
C ALA A 127 5.47 10.96 -9.65
N ILE A 128 6.52 10.71 -10.44
CA ILE A 128 7.56 11.70 -10.74
C ILE A 128 6.97 12.82 -11.61
N GLU A 129 6.21 12.48 -12.65
CA GLU A 129 5.53 13.46 -13.51
C GLU A 129 4.61 14.36 -12.68
N TYR A 130 3.80 13.77 -11.79
CA TYR A 130 2.94 14.52 -10.86
C TYR A 130 3.73 15.48 -9.96
N ALA A 131 4.83 15.02 -9.35
CA ALA A 131 5.64 15.87 -8.50
C ALA A 131 6.28 17.06 -9.25
N ILE A 132 6.63 16.86 -10.53
CA ILE A 132 7.16 17.92 -11.40
C ILE A 132 6.05 18.92 -11.78
N GLU A 133 4.86 18.45 -12.10
CA GLU A 133 3.72 19.31 -12.44
C GLU A 133 3.29 20.20 -11.26
N GLU A 134 3.38 19.68 -10.03
CA GLU A 134 3.10 20.45 -8.81
C GLU A 134 4.11 21.56 -8.51
N TRP A 135 5.23 21.65 -9.23
CA TRP A 135 6.23 22.71 -9.00
C TRP A 135 5.66 24.11 -9.24
N VAL A 136 4.70 24.20 -10.15
CA VAL A 136 4.04 25.46 -10.52
C VAL A 136 2.90 25.81 -9.54
N VAL A 137 2.50 24.87 -8.68
CA VAL A 137 1.43 25.04 -7.69
C VAL A 137 2.03 25.36 -6.32
N THR A 138 1.89 26.61 -5.89
CA THR A 138 2.34 27.06 -4.56
C THR A 138 1.23 26.93 -3.53
N SER A 139 1.57 26.45 -2.33
CA SER A 139 0.59 26.39 -1.23
C SER A 139 0.17 27.81 -0.78
N ALA A 140 -1.10 27.96 -0.41
CA ALA A 140 -1.69 29.26 -0.13
C ALA A 140 -1.21 29.86 1.20
N ALA A 141 -0.89 29.02 2.21
CA ALA A 141 -0.46 29.48 3.51
C ALA A 141 1.06 29.52 3.69
N LEU A 142 1.81 28.51 3.22
CA LEU A 142 3.28 28.48 3.34
C LEU A 142 4.03 29.14 2.19
N ASN A 143 3.39 29.36 1.03
CA ASN A 143 4.09 29.78 -0.21
C ASN A 143 5.24 28.84 -0.62
N ILE A 144 5.18 27.56 -0.22
CA ILE A 144 6.14 26.53 -0.63
C ILE A 144 5.53 25.74 -1.80
N PRO A 145 6.34 25.34 -2.80
CA PRO A 145 5.87 24.47 -3.89
C PRO A 145 5.30 23.16 -3.35
N MET A 146 4.13 22.74 -3.84
CA MET A 146 3.50 21.48 -3.44
C MET A 146 4.34 20.25 -3.83
N THR A 147 5.30 20.38 -4.75
CA THR A 147 6.28 19.34 -5.09
C THR A 147 6.91 18.66 -3.87
N PHE A 148 7.18 19.39 -2.77
CA PHE A 148 7.75 18.77 -1.57
C PHE A 148 6.80 17.76 -0.92
N ARG A 149 5.49 18.00 -1.02
CA ARG A 149 4.46 17.05 -0.63
C ARG A 149 4.40 15.91 -1.65
N ALA A 150 4.14 16.19 -2.92
CA ALA A 150 4.03 15.15 -3.95
C ALA A 150 5.27 14.25 -4.10
N ALA A 151 6.48 14.74 -3.80
CA ALA A 151 7.71 13.95 -3.84
C ALA A 151 7.74 12.77 -2.85
N ALA A 152 6.90 12.78 -1.82
CA ALA A 152 6.71 11.65 -0.93
C ALA A 152 6.25 10.38 -1.67
N LEU A 153 5.38 10.54 -2.68
CA LEU A 153 4.83 9.43 -3.48
C LEU A 153 5.90 8.68 -4.28
N PRO A 154 6.69 9.30 -5.17
CA PRO A 154 7.74 8.61 -5.90
C PRO A 154 8.84 8.09 -4.98
N PHE A 155 9.17 8.81 -3.89
CA PHE A 155 10.18 8.34 -2.93
C PHE A 155 9.73 7.07 -2.21
N GLY A 156 8.53 7.08 -1.62
CA GLY A 156 7.99 5.91 -0.93
C GLY A 156 7.73 4.73 -1.87
N ALA A 157 7.20 4.97 -3.07
CA ALA A 157 6.99 3.93 -4.08
C ALA A 157 8.32 3.27 -4.50
N SER A 158 9.38 4.06 -4.67
CA SER A 158 10.72 3.55 -5.00
C SER A 158 11.31 2.73 -3.85
N LEU A 159 11.19 3.21 -2.61
CA LEU A 159 11.68 2.47 -1.43
C LEU A 159 10.93 1.15 -1.25
N MET A 160 9.60 1.17 -1.40
CA MET A 160 8.76 -0.02 -1.39
C MET A 160 9.16 -1.01 -2.48
N LEU A 161 9.43 -0.52 -3.70
CA LEU A 161 9.86 -1.38 -4.81
C LEU A 161 11.18 -2.07 -4.49
N LEU A 162 12.17 -1.34 -3.96
CA LEU A 162 13.46 -1.91 -3.55
C LEU A 162 13.30 -3.01 -2.49
N LEU A 163 12.42 -2.79 -1.50
CA LEU A 163 12.11 -3.77 -0.47
C LEU A 163 11.46 -5.03 -1.03
N VAL A 164 10.45 -4.88 -1.90
CA VAL A 164 9.78 -6.01 -2.56
C VAL A 164 10.76 -6.78 -3.44
N MET A 165 11.61 -6.10 -4.19
CA MET A 165 12.65 -6.74 -5.01
C MET A 165 13.64 -7.52 -4.14
N ASN A 166 14.12 -6.94 -3.04
CA ASN A 166 15.01 -7.63 -2.10
C ASN A 166 14.33 -8.86 -1.47
N ASN A 167 13.05 -8.77 -1.12
CA ASN A 167 12.28 -9.91 -0.62
C ASN A 167 12.14 -11.01 -1.68
N LEU A 168 11.90 -10.64 -2.93
CA LEU A 168 11.78 -11.57 -4.06
C LEU A 168 13.09 -12.35 -4.28
N PHE A 169 14.25 -11.66 -4.30
CA PHE A 169 15.54 -12.32 -4.50
C PHE A 169 16.02 -13.16 -3.31
N ARG A 170 15.62 -12.83 -2.08
CA ARG A 170 16.06 -13.54 -0.87
C ARG A 170 15.20 -14.73 -0.50
N ARG A 171 13.88 -14.65 -0.70
CA ARG A 171 12.92 -15.66 -0.19
C ARG A 171 12.41 -16.62 -1.27
N GLU A 172 12.27 -16.15 -2.51
CA GLU A 172 11.60 -16.92 -3.55
C GLU A 172 12.59 -17.66 -4.46
N ARG A 173 12.18 -18.82 -4.99
CA ARG A 173 12.99 -19.57 -5.94
C ARG A 173 12.91 -18.94 -7.32
N LEU A 174 14.03 -18.88 -8.03
CA LEU A 174 14.12 -18.23 -9.35
C LEU A 174 13.11 -18.80 -10.37
N ARG A 175 12.80 -20.10 -10.28
CA ARG A 175 11.76 -20.73 -11.11
C ARG A 175 10.37 -20.14 -10.85
N ASP A 176 10.01 -19.92 -9.59
CA ASP A 176 8.68 -19.47 -9.20
C ASP A 176 8.53 -17.96 -9.48
N ILE A 177 9.62 -17.19 -9.35
CA ILE A 177 9.72 -15.80 -9.80
C ILE A 177 9.50 -15.69 -11.32
N VAL A 178 10.22 -16.47 -12.12
CA VAL A 178 10.09 -16.44 -13.58
C VAL A 178 8.68 -16.86 -14.00
N ALA A 179 8.12 -17.90 -13.36
CA ALA A 179 6.74 -18.31 -13.62
C ALA A 179 5.74 -17.18 -13.30
N ALA A 180 5.91 -16.48 -12.18
CA ALA A 180 5.08 -15.34 -11.80
C ALA A 180 5.20 -14.15 -12.77
N ILE A 181 6.42 -13.83 -13.22
CA ILE A 181 6.64 -12.77 -14.22
C ILE A 181 5.97 -13.15 -15.54
N VAL A 182 6.12 -14.39 -15.99
CA VAL A 182 5.48 -14.89 -17.21
C VAL A 182 3.96 -14.83 -17.09
N THR A 183 3.37 -15.22 -15.97
CA THR A 183 1.91 -15.16 -15.81
C THR A 183 1.38 -13.73 -15.79
N VAL A 184 2.07 -12.79 -15.14
CA VAL A 184 1.72 -11.37 -15.21
C VAL A 184 1.86 -10.82 -16.64
N ALA A 185 2.93 -11.16 -17.35
CA ALA A 185 3.15 -10.73 -18.73
C ALA A 185 2.10 -11.32 -19.69
N VAL A 186 1.74 -12.59 -19.54
CA VAL A 186 0.69 -13.24 -20.32
C VAL A 186 -0.68 -12.60 -20.01
N ALA A 187 -1.00 -12.36 -18.74
CA ALA A 187 -2.24 -11.69 -18.36
C ALA A 187 -2.33 -10.27 -18.94
N ALA A 188 -1.24 -9.49 -18.87
CA ALA A 188 -1.18 -8.16 -19.48
C ALA A 188 -1.29 -8.22 -21.01
N GLY A 189 -0.67 -9.20 -21.66
CA GLY A 189 -0.78 -9.41 -23.11
C GLY A 189 -2.19 -9.81 -23.55
N LEU A 190 -2.88 -10.66 -22.77
CA LEU A 190 -4.27 -11.01 -23.01
C LEU A 190 -5.19 -9.80 -22.83
N LEU A 191 -4.97 -8.97 -21.81
CA LEU A 191 -5.70 -7.72 -21.62
C LEU A 191 -5.45 -6.72 -22.76
N PHE A 192 -4.22 -6.64 -23.27
CA PHE A 192 -3.89 -5.80 -24.42
C PHE A 192 -4.61 -6.27 -25.69
N LEU A 193 -4.65 -7.58 -25.95
CA LEU A 193 -5.41 -8.14 -27.08
C LEU A 193 -6.93 -7.97 -26.93
N ALA A 194 -7.42 -7.97 -25.68
CA ALA A 194 -8.81 -7.70 -25.35
C ALA A 194 -9.13 -6.19 -25.26
N SER A 195 -8.15 -5.29 -25.30
CA SER A 195 -8.40 -3.84 -25.23
C SER A 195 -9.44 -3.33 -26.24
N PRO A 196 -9.43 -3.71 -27.55
CA PRO A 196 -10.43 -3.22 -28.49
C PRO A 196 -11.85 -3.73 -28.20
N THR A 197 -11.97 -4.92 -27.59
CA THR A 197 -13.29 -5.44 -27.19
C THR A 197 -13.74 -4.80 -25.88
N LEU A 198 -12.83 -4.60 -24.93
CA LEU A 198 -13.10 -3.95 -23.63
C LEU A 198 -13.61 -2.52 -23.80
N GLU A 199 -13.06 -1.72 -24.71
CA GLU A 199 -13.55 -0.35 -24.97
C GLU A 199 -15.04 -0.30 -25.34
N SER A 200 -15.58 -1.37 -25.94
CA SER A 200 -16.99 -1.44 -26.35
C SER A 200 -17.99 -1.64 -25.19
N PHE A 201 -17.53 -2.13 -24.02
CA PHE A 201 -18.40 -2.50 -22.89
C PHE A 201 -18.77 -1.33 -21.95
N GLY A 202 -18.29 -0.11 -22.20
CA GLY A 202 -18.65 1.08 -21.44
C GLY A 202 -18.44 0.94 -19.92
N ASN A 203 -19.46 1.26 -19.12
CA ASN A 203 -19.37 1.26 -17.65
C ASN A 203 -19.19 -0.14 -17.03
N PHE A 204 -19.47 -1.22 -17.75
CA PHE A 204 -19.33 -2.58 -17.20
C PHE A 204 -17.86 -2.93 -16.92
N ASN A 205 -16.93 -2.27 -17.61
CA ASN A 205 -15.50 -2.44 -17.36
C ASN A 205 -15.10 -2.05 -15.93
N LEU A 206 -15.76 -1.05 -15.33
CA LEU A 206 -15.50 -0.69 -13.92
C LEU A 206 -15.81 -1.87 -12.99
N ALA A 207 -16.92 -2.57 -13.21
CA ALA A 207 -17.28 -3.74 -12.40
C ALA A 207 -16.31 -4.91 -12.60
N ILE A 208 -15.79 -5.08 -13.82
CA ILE A 208 -14.79 -6.11 -14.12
C ILE A 208 -13.46 -5.79 -13.42
N PHE A 209 -12.91 -4.59 -13.63
CA PHE A 209 -11.57 -4.27 -13.13
C PHE A 209 -11.55 -3.93 -11.63
N LEU A 210 -12.56 -3.24 -11.11
CA LEU A 210 -12.62 -2.88 -9.68
C LEU A 210 -13.31 -3.95 -8.83
N GLY A 211 -14.21 -4.74 -9.41
CA GLY A 211 -14.89 -5.84 -8.71
C GLY A 211 -14.15 -7.16 -8.88
N LEU A 212 -14.18 -7.72 -10.09
CA LEU A 212 -13.66 -9.07 -10.36
C LEU A 212 -12.14 -9.15 -10.18
N PHE A 213 -11.38 -8.26 -10.81
CA PHE A 213 -9.90 -8.28 -10.73
C PHE A 213 -9.39 -8.06 -9.31
N VAL A 214 -9.96 -7.08 -8.59
CA VAL A 214 -9.62 -6.84 -7.18
C VAL A 214 -9.91 -8.07 -6.32
N ALA A 215 -11.08 -8.71 -6.51
CA ALA A 215 -11.43 -9.93 -5.79
C ALA A 215 -10.45 -11.07 -6.08
N VAL A 216 -10.02 -11.24 -7.33
CA VAL A 216 -9.01 -12.23 -7.72
C VAL A 216 -7.66 -11.92 -7.07
N PHE A 217 -7.17 -10.69 -7.12
CA PHE A 217 -5.90 -10.32 -6.48
C PHE A 217 -5.94 -10.50 -4.97
N LEU A 218 -7.07 -10.18 -4.34
CA LEU A 218 -7.27 -10.35 -2.91
C LEU A 218 -7.30 -11.85 -2.55
N ALA A 219 -7.94 -12.70 -3.36
CA ALA A 219 -7.91 -14.16 -3.19
C ALA A 219 -6.50 -14.76 -3.38
N LEU A 220 -5.67 -14.15 -4.22
CA LEU A 220 -4.24 -14.48 -4.38
C LEU A 220 -3.37 -13.96 -3.24
N GLY A 221 -3.94 -13.29 -2.23
CA GLY A 221 -3.19 -12.74 -1.11
C GLY A 221 -2.37 -11.50 -1.46
N VAL A 222 -2.70 -10.77 -2.53
CA VAL A 222 -2.12 -9.43 -2.72
C VAL A 222 -2.64 -8.52 -1.59
N PRO A 223 -1.82 -7.65 -0.98
CA PRO A 223 -2.31 -6.74 0.05
C PRO A 223 -3.37 -5.79 -0.49
N ILE A 224 -4.38 -5.50 0.32
CA ILE A 224 -5.64 -4.89 -0.13
C ILE A 224 -5.42 -3.59 -0.93
N ALA A 225 -4.56 -2.69 -0.44
CA ALA A 225 -4.27 -1.42 -1.12
C ALA A 225 -3.70 -1.62 -2.53
N PHE A 226 -2.81 -2.61 -2.72
CA PHE A 226 -2.24 -2.92 -4.02
C PHE A 226 -3.25 -3.62 -4.94
N CYS A 227 -4.21 -4.38 -4.42
CA CYS A 227 -5.29 -4.94 -5.23
C CYS A 227 -6.11 -3.83 -5.89
N PHE A 228 -6.53 -2.84 -5.12
CA PHE A 228 -7.26 -1.68 -5.64
C PHE A 228 -6.39 -0.89 -6.61
N GLY A 229 -5.12 -0.66 -6.26
CA GLY A 229 -4.18 0.03 -7.13
C GLY A 229 -3.99 -0.66 -8.49
N LEU A 230 -3.79 -1.98 -8.49
CA LEU A 230 -3.67 -2.80 -9.70
C LEU A 230 -4.96 -2.80 -10.53
N GLY A 231 -6.13 -2.87 -9.88
CA GLY A 231 -7.43 -2.79 -10.54
C GLY A 231 -7.60 -1.46 -11.27
N THR A 232 -7.35 -0.34 -10.57
CA THR A 232 -7.39 1.00 -11.15
C THR A 232 -6.36 1.18 -12.27
N LEU A 233 -5.12 0.70 -12.07
CA LEU A 233 -4.07 0.79 -13.08
C LEU A 233 -4.43 0.00 -14.35
N SER A 234 -4.96 -1.22 -14.18
CA SER A 234 -5.38 -2.06 -15.30
C SER A 234 -6.54 -1.43 -16.07
N TYR A 235 -7.53 -0.87 -15.35
CA TYR A 235 -8.65 -0.14 -15.95
C TYR A 235 -8.16 1.07 -16.75
N LEU A 236 -7.31 1.91 -16.14
CA LEU A 236 -6.81 3.12 -16.78
C LEU A 236 -5.98 2.80 -18.02
N THR A 237 -5.15 1.76 -17.95
CA THR A 237 -4.22 1.39 -19.03
C THR A 237 -4.92 0.74 -20.23
N PHE A 238 -5.89 -0.14 -20.00
CA PHE A 238 -6.45 -0.99 -21.05
C PHE A 238 -7.86 -0.60 -21.52
N THR A 239 -8.56 0.26 -20.77
CA THR A 239 -9.95 0.62 -21.08
C THR A 239 -10.15 2.10 -21.38
N THR A 240 -9.25 2.97 -20.89
CA THR A 240 -9.48 4.41 -20.95
C THR A 240 -8.29 5.16 -21.56
N TRP A 241 -8.57 6.37 -22.03
CA TRP A 241 -7.57 7.33 -22.49
C TRP A 241 -7.08 8.26 -21.37
N VAL A 242 -7.53 8.03 -20.14
CA VAL A 242 -7.22 8.91 -18.99
C VAL A 242 -5.76 8.66 -18.57
N PRO A 243 -4.92 9.72 -18.49
CA PRO A 243 -3.53 9.56 -18.09
C PRO A 243 -3.38 8.97 -16.68
N MET A 244 -2.38 8.11 -16.49
CA MET A 244 -2.11 7.46 -15.20
C MET A 244 -1.77 8.45 -14.07
N ILE A 245 -1.31 9.65 -14.41
CA ILE A 245 -1.04 10.73 -13.45
C ILE A 245 -2.28 11.11 -12.62
N VAL A 246 -3.49 10.94 -13.18
CA VAL A 246 -4.75 11.21 -12.46
C VAL A 246 -4.89 10.28 -11.26
N MET A 247 -4.46 9.02 -11.38
CA MET A 247 -4.49 8.09 -10.26
C MET A 247 -3.62 8.59 -9.10
N VAL A 248 -2.42 9.08 -9.41
CA VAL A 248 -1.49 9.63 -8.42
C VAL A 248 -2.08 10.88 -7.76
N GLY A 249 -2.65 11.80 -8.55
CA GLY A 249 -3.31 12.98 -8.01
C GLY A 249 -4.49 12.64 -7.08
N ARG A 250 -5.31 11.63 -7.42
CA ARG A 250 -6.39 11.18 -6.52
C ARG A 250 -5.87 10.50 -5.25
N MET A 251 -4.73 9.82 -5.32
CA MET A 251 -4.08 9.28 -4.13
C MET A 251 -3.59 10.41 -3.21
N ASP A 252 -2.98 11.46 -3.78
CA ASP A 252 -2.54 12.63 -3.02
C ASP A 252 -3.72 13.41 -2.40
N GLU A 253 -4.76 13.72 -3.20
CA GLU A 253 -5.98 14.38 -2.70
C GLU A 253 -6.63 13.59 -1.55
N GLY A 254 -6.72 12.27 -1.69
CA GLY A 254 -7.30 11.40 -0.66
C GLY A 254 -6.50 11.37 0.65
N MET A 255 -5.18 11.50 0.57
CA MET A 255 -4.29 11.50 1.74
C MET A 255 -4.07 12.89 2.34
N SER A 256 -4.28 13.96 1.57
CA SER A 256 -4.05 15.33 2.01
C SER A 256 -5.31 16.04 2.50
N GLY A 257 -6.50 15.53 2.20
CA GLY A 257 -7.79 16.06 2.64
C GLY A 257 -8.20 15.73 4.08
N ILE A 258 -7.25 15.31 4.92
CA ILE A 258 -7.45 14.92 6.33
C ILE A 258 -7.17 16.10 7.26
#